data_AF-A0A4Z0YZL9-F1
#
_entry.id   AF-A0A4Z0YZL9-F1
#
_cell.length_a   1.000
_cell.length_b   1.000
_cell.length_c   1.000
_cell.angle_alpha   90.00
_cell.angle_beta   90.00
_cell.angle_gamma   90.00
#
_symmetry.space_group_name_H-M   'P 1'
#
loop_
_entity.id
_entity.type
_entity.pdbx_description
1 polymer ?
#
loop_
_entity_poly.entity_id
_entity_poly.type
_entity_poly.pdbx_seq_one_letter_code
_entity_poly.pdbx_strand_id
1 'polypeptide(L)'
;MPCCAKCNKTHDTEAQMRKCCQDTYYCNRKCERADFQNHKASCLKPVFKVDKAPAPLDAPLMKKIYKSFHRLKRGDYLQGRPDTDVYKLLIDAYRLRMEDNDVYAGIHYEDSIYGDATDGLEGFRMFLDRAKVITHMMPSWWSDNKQAECEELGRQEGWSSLSEKIDATSVHEHYSDKFIDIQLRMLAEDIYGTGIGDRQTRLLRDKIMTIPNNTNTEIGASMRVSLSYHLLELFLWNNQAVGGFLPAELHGEANSLIDSVCASYVQRYLDSLWATISARVL
;
A
#
# COMPACT_ATOMS: atom_id res chain seq x y z
N MET A 1 -41.65 19.53 -15.65
CA MET A 1 -40.54 18.93 -16.43
C MET A 1 -39.24 19.47 -15.89
N PRO A 2 -38.33 18.60 -15.40
CA PRO A 2 -37.02 19.04 -14.94
C PRO A 2 -36.21 19.60 -16.13
N CYS A 3 -35.47 20.67 -15.89
CA CYS A 3 -34.63 21.31 -16.90
C CYS A 3 -33.17 21.36 -16.45
N CYS A 4 -32.28 21.33 -17.43
CA CYS A 4 -30.85 21.36 -17.22
C CYS A 4 -30.42 22.79 -16.83
N ALA A 5 -29.93 23.02 -15.61
CA ALA A 5 -29.62 24.37 -15.11
C ALA A 5 -28.60 25.14 -15.96
N LYS A 6 -27.77 24.42 -16.74
CA LYS A 6 -26.79 25.05 -17.64
C LYS A 6 -27.30 25.38 -19.05
N CYS A 7 -28.04 24.46 -19.66
CA CYS A 7 -28.40 24.56 -21.08
C CYS A 7 -29.89 24.64 -21.34
N ASN A 8 -30.70 24.69 -20.27
CA ASN A 8 -32.15 24.82 -20.26
C ASN A 8 -32.93 23.75 -21.04
N LYS A 9 -32.26 22.67 -21.46
CA LYS A 9 -32.93 21.52 -22.07
C LYS A 9 -33.85 20.86 -21.06
N THR A 10 -35.11 20.69 -21.43
CA THR A 10 -36.12 19.97 -20.68
C THR A 10 -36.01 18.48 -20.94
N HIS A 11 -36.28 17.67 -19.93
CA HIS A 11 -36.35 16.23 -20.04
C HIS A 11 -37.70 15.72 -19.55
N ASP A 12 -38.12 14.57 -20.08
CA ASP A 12 -39.44 13.99 -19.80
C ASP A 12 -39.52 13.50 -18.35
N THR A 13 -38.41 13.02 -17.79
CA THR A 13 -38.34 12.47 -16.42
C THR A 13 -37.08 12.90 -15.68
N GLU A 14 -37.16 13.02 -14.35
CA GLU A 14 -36.01 13.31 -13.49
C GLU A 14 -34.94 12.21 -13.52
N ALA A 15 -35.34 10.97 -13.79
CA ALA A 15 -34.43 9.82 -13.90
C ALA A 15 -33.40 9.96 -15.03
N GLN A 16 -33.71 10.75 -16.08
CA GLN A 16 -32.80 11.01 -17.20
C GLN A 16 -31.78 12.11 -16.91
N MET A 17 -31.85 12.73 -15.73
CA MET A 17 -31.01 13.86 -15.35
C MET A 17 -30.14 13.54 -14.13
N ARG A 18 -28.95 14.13 -14.11
CA ARG A 18 -28.05 14.07 -12.97
C ARG A 18 -28.45 15.13 -11.94
N LYS A 19 -28.89 14.70 -10.76
CA LYS A 19 -29.24 15.60 -9.66
C LYS A 19 -28.00 16.13 -8.94
N CYS A 20 -27.84 17.45 -8.92
CA CYS A 20 -26.76 18.12 -8.23
C CYS A 20 -27.09 18.56 -6.81
N CYS A 21 -28.29 19.02 -6.49
CA CYS A 21 -28.73 19.23 -5.09
C CYS A 21 -30.24 19.11 -5.08
N GLN A 22 -30.91 19.56 -4.02
CA GLN A 22 -32.37 19.41 -3.90
C GLN A 22 -33.09 19.97 -5.14
N ASP A 23 -32.63 21.12 -5.66
CA ASP A 23 -33.32 21.91 -6.68
C ASP A 23 -32.52 22.14 -7.98
N THR A 24 -31.46 21.36 -8.24
CA THR A 24 -30.62 21.57 -9.44
C THR A 24 -30.31 20.28 -10.16
N TYR A 25 -30.60 20.26 -11.47
CA TYR A 25 -30.45 19.09 -12.35
C TYR A 25 -29.60 19.42 -13.58
N TYR A 26 -28.81 18.45 -14.03
CA TYR A 26 -28.00 18.56 -15.24
C TYR A 26 -28.21 17.35 -16.15
N CYS A 27 -28.26 17.65 -17.43
CA CYS A 27 -28.40 16.69 -18.50
C CYS A 27 -27.13 15.82 -18.70
N ASN A 28 -25.95 16.32 -18.31
CA ASN A 28 -24.71 15.54 -18.25
C ASN A 28 -23.63 16.23 -17.40
N ARG A 29 -22.52 15.51 -17.13
CA ARG A 29 -21.38 16.00 -16.34
C ARG A 29 -20.67 17.22 -16.96
N LYS A 30 -20.79 17.42 -18.28
CA LYS A 30 -20.24 18.61 -18.97
C LYS A 30 -21.02 19.86 -18.59
N CYS A 31 -22.35 19.78 -18.55
CA CYS A 31 -23.23 20.87 -18.11
C CYS A 31 -23.03 21.20 -16.63
N GLU A 32 -22.87 20.17 -15.78
CA GLU A 32 -22.56 20.33 -14.36
C GLU A 32 -21.25 21.10 -14.13
N ARG A 33 -20.16 20.71 -14.80
CA ARG A 33 -18.86 21.41 -14.68
C ARG A 33 -18.90 22.84 -15.24
N ALA A 34 -19.62 23.05 -16.34
CA ALA A 34 -19.73 24.35 -16.97
C ALA A 34 -20.60 25.34 -16.17
N ASP A 35 -21.46 24.86 -15.27
CA ASP A 35 -22.25 25.69 -14.36
C ASP A 35 -21.66 25.78 -12.95
N PHE A 36 -20.67 24.95 -12.64
CA PHE A 36 -20.10 24.83 -11.29
C PHE A 36 -19.71 26.17 -10.66
N GLN A 37 -19.10 27.09 -11.41
CA GLN A 37 -18.68 28.38 -10.88
C GLN A 37 -19.86 29.28 -10.46
N ASN A 38 -21.02 29.14 -11.11
CA ASN A 38 -22.24 29.89 -10.80
C ASN A 38 -23.05 29.18 -9.71
N HIS A 39 -23.14 27.85 -9.81
CA HIS A 39 -23.93 27.02 -8.91
C HIS A 39 -23.28 26.84 -7.52
N LYS A 40 -21.95 26.86 -7.41
CA LYS A 40 -21.23 26.57 -6.14
C LYS A 40 -21.69 27.41 -4.95
N ALA A 41 -22.17 28.64 -5.18
CA ALA A 41 -22.62 29.54 -4.13
C ALA A 41 -24.01 29.18 -3.58
N SER A 42 -24.88 28.58 -4.41
CA SER A 42 -26.24 28.18 -4.05
C SER A 42 -26.41 26.67 -3.87
N CYS A 43 -25.33 25.90 -4.05
CA CYS A 43 -25.36 24.44 -3.93
C CYS A 43 -25.55 24.02 -2.47
N LEU A 44 -26.76 23.59 -2.11
CA LEU A 44 -27.11 23.03 -0.79
C LEU A 44 -26.72 21.56 -0.63
N LYS A 45 -26.08 20.93 -1.63
CA LYS A 45 -25.36 19.68 -1.34
C LYS A 45 -24.38 20.02 -0.23
N PRO A 46 -24.13 19.11 0.73
CA PRO A 46 -22.93 19.20 1.53
C PRO A 46 -21.78 19.23 0.53
N VAL A 47 -21.30 20.44 0.22
CA VAL A 47 -19.89 20.66 -0.04
C VAL A 47 -19.29 19.92 1.13
N PHE A 48 -18.55 18.85 0.88
CA PHE A 48 -17.51 18.48 1.81
C PHE A 48 -16.64 19.73 1.88
N LYS A 49 -17.05 20.67 2.74
CA LYS A 49 -16.13 21.46 3.50
C LYS A 49 -15.34 20.35 4.16
N VAL A 50 -14.20 20.06 3.55
CA VAL A 50 -13.05 19.71 4.34
C VAL A 50 -12.89 20.96 5.19
N ASP A 51 -13.68 21.04 6.26
CA ASP A 51 -13.28 21.76 7.43
C ASP A 51 -11.86 21.24 7.62
N LYS A 52 -10.90 22.14 7.48
CA LYS A 52 -9.56 21.90 7.99
C LYS A 52 -9.77 21.65 9.49
N ALA A 53 -10.18 20.44 9.86
CA ALA A 53 -9.54 19.79 10.96
C ALA A 53 -8.06 19.91 10.59
N PRO A 54 -7.24 20.57 11.43
CA PRO A 54 -5.81 20.41 11.29
C PRO A 54 -5.61 18.91 11.14
N ALA A 55 -4.92 18.48 10.08
CA ALA A 55 -4.32 17.15 10.14
C ALA A 55 -3.65 17.08 11.51
N PRO A 56 -3.78 15.97 12.27
CA PRO A 56 -2.95 15.78 13.45
C PRO A 56 -1.54 16.19 13.03
N LEU A 57 -0.92 17.13 13.74
CA LEU A 57 0.39 17.66 13.36
C LEU A 57 1.42 16.53 13.17
N ASP A 58 1.11 15.35 13.72
CA ASP A 58 1.93 14.13 13.72
C ASP A 58 1.37 12.99 12.85
N ALA A 59 0.43 13.26 11.93
CA ALA A 59 -0.05 12.20 11.03
C ALA A 59 1.09 11.67 10.14
N PRO A 60 1.36 10.34 10.15
CA PRO A 60 2.46 9.72 9.39
C PRO A 60 2.44 10.05 7.90
N LEU A 61 1.23 10.02 7.33
CA LEU A 61 0.94 10.42 5.96
C LEU A 61 -0.11 11.54 5.96
N MET A 62 0.18 12.61 5.23
CA MET A 62 -0.70 13.75 5.07
C MET A 62 -1.95 13.38 4.27
N LYS A 63 -1.83 12.47 3.30
CA LYS A 63 -2.92 12.07 2.42
C LYS A 63 -3.18 10.56 2.49
N LYS A 64 -4.31 10.20 3.13
CA LYS A 64 -4.88 8.87 2.99
C LYS A 64 -5.37 8.65 1.56
N ILE A 65 -4.90 7.58 0.93
CA ILE A 65 -5.36 7.17 -0.40
C ILE A 65 -6.42 6.08 -0.26
N TYR A 66 -7.48 6.16 -1.06
CA TYR A 66 -8.48 5.11 -1.14
C TYR A 66 -8.03 4.03 -2.14
N LYS A 67 -8.42 2.78 -1.90
CA LYS A 67 -8.10 1.63 -2.77
C LYS A 67 -6.59 1.48 -3.06
N SER A 68 -5.75 1.64 -2.03
CA SER A 68 -4.29 1.50 -2.09
C SER A 68 -3.82 0.28 -2.92
N PHE A 69 -4.40 -0.88 -2.67
CA PHE A 69 -4.13 -2.12 -3.38
C PHE A 69 -4.47 -2.09 -4.88
N HIS A 70 -5.53 -1.38 -5.28
CA HIS A 70 -5.83 -1.19 -6.70
C HIS A 70 -4.82 -0.29 -7.38
N ARG A 71 -4.28 0.70 -6.64
CA ARG A 71 -3.26 1.61 -7.16
C ARG A 71 -1.91 0.92 -7.30
N LEU A 72 -1.56 0.05 -6.35
CA LEU A 72 -0.44 -0.89 -6.50
C LEU A 72 -0.67 -1.74 -7.76
N LYS A 73 -1.81 -2.42 -7.88
CA LYS A 73 -2.17 -3.23 -9.06
C LYS A 73 -2.00 -2.46 -10.39
N ARG A 74 -2.38 -1.19 -10.44
CA ARG A 74 -2.25 -0.34 -11.64
C ARG A 74 -0.84 0.21 -11.87
N GLY A 75 0.04 0.15 -10.87
CA GLY A 75 1.39 0.73 -10.93
C GLY A 75 1.42 2.25 -10.72
N ASP A 76 0.40 2.81 -10.07
CA ASP A 76 0.27 4.26 -9.86
C ASP A 76 0.16 4.64 -8.38
N TYR A 77 0.67 3.81 -7.48
CA TYR A 77 0.53 3.94 -6.02
C TYR A 77 1.03 5.28 -5.46
N LEU A 78 2.14 5.80 -5.98
CA LEU A 78 2.75 7.06 -5.55
C LEU A 78 2.09 8.30 -6.17
N GLN A 79 1.31 8.14 -7.24
CA GLN A 79 0.76 9.27 -7.98
C GLN A 79 -0.18 10.12 -7.10
N GLY A 80 -0.20 11.44 -7.31
CA GLY A 80 -1.13 12.35 -6.62
C GLY A 80 -1.02 12.39 -5.08
N ARG A 81 0.05 11.85 -4.50
CA ARG A 81 0.44 12.08 -3.10
C ARG A 81 1.30 13.35 -2.99
N PRO A 82 1.31 14.02 -1.83
CA PRO A 82 2.33 15.02 -1.49
C PRO A 82 3.74 14.44 -1.60
N ASP A 83 4.72 15.29 -1.82
CA ASP A 83 6.13 14.90 -1.93
C ASP A 83 6.63 14.23 -0.65
N THR A 84 6.35 14.81 0.51
CA THR A 84 6.70 14.25 1.83
C THR A 84 6.16 12.84 2.04
N ASP A 85 4.91 12.56 1.66
CA ASP A 85 4.32 11.21 1.74
C ASP A 85 5.06 10.23 0.83
N VAL A 86 5.42 10.66 -0.38
CA VAL A 86 6.15 9.82 -1.34
C VAL A 86 7.54 9.50 -0.82
N TYR A 87 8.24 10.47 -0.22
CA TYR A 87 9.57 10.26 0.35
C TYR A 87 9.53 9.21 1.46
N LYS A 88 8.64 9.38 2.44
CA LYS A 88 8.46 8.43 3.55
C LYS A 88 8.16 7.01 3.06
N LEU A 89 7.24 6.87 2.10
CA LEU A 89 6.87 5.57 1.55
C LEU A 89 8.02 4.90 0.78
N LEU A 90 8.83 5.66 0.04
CA LEU A 90 9.99 5.11 -0.67
C LEU A 90 11.06 4.66 0.31
N ILE A 91 11.39 5.49 1.30
CA ILE A 91 12.38 5.17 2.34
C ILE A 91 11.96 3.92 3.12
N ASP A 92 10.73 3.87 3.60
CA ASP A 92 10.28 2.75 4.43
C ASP A 92 10.03 1.48 3.62
N ALA A 93 9.70 1.58 2.33
CA ALA A 93 9.67 0.41 1.45
C ALA A 93 11.06 -0.20 1.26
N TYR A 94 12.09 0.63 1.12
CA TYR A 94 13.48 0.19 1.05
C TYR A 94 13.91 -0.44 2.38
N ARG A 95 13.74 0.26 3.50
CA ARG A 95 14.15 -0.22 4.83
C ARG A 95 13.48 -1.54 5.20
N LEU A 96 12.18 -1.67 4.93
CA LEU A 96 11.44 -2.91 5.20
C LEU A 96 11.89 -4.05 4.29
N ARG A 97 12.28 -3.76 3.04
CA ARG A 97 12.86 -4.77 2.15
C ARG A 97 14.23 -5.24 2.63
N MET A 98 15.05 -4.36 3.21
CA MET A 98 16.33 -4.74 3.80
C MET A 98 16.14 -5.60 5.04
N GLU A 99 15.22 -5.22 5.95
CA GLU A 99 14.82 -6.05 7.09
C GLU A 99 14.36 -7.44 6.65
N ASP A 100 13.45 -7.52 5.67
CA ASP A 100 12.91 -8.80 5.22
C ASP A 100 14.01 -9.70 4.61
N ASN A 101 14.93 -9.11 3.86
CA ASN A 101 16.05 -9.83 3.27
C ASN A 101 17.02 -10.37 4.33
N ASP A 102 17.31 -9.58 5.37
CA ASP A 102 18.13 -9.97 6.51
C ASP A 102 17.46 -11.12 7.31
N VAL A 103 16.23 -10.90 7.76
CA VAL A 103 15.52 -11.80 8.68
C VAL A 103 15.10 -13.10 8.01
N TYR A 104 14.54 -13.04 6.80
CA TYR A 104 13.92 -14.20 6.17
C TYR A 104 14.80 -14.88 5.13
N ALA A 105 15.65 -14.12 4.43
CA ALA A 105 16.51 -14.66 3.39
C ALA A 105 17.99 -14.80 3.81
N GLY A 106 18.40 -14.25 4.97
CA GLY A 106 19.80 -14.23 5.39
C GLY A 106 20.71 -13.44 4.45
N ILE A 107 20.14 -12.49 3.69
CA ILE A 107 20.88 -11.66 2.75
C ILE A 107 21.16 -10.30 3.38
N HIS A 108 22.43 -10.03 3.60
CA HIS A 108 22.93 -8.75 4.09
C HIS A 108 23.54 -7.98 2.92
N TYR A 109 22.90 -6.90 2.48
CA TYR A 109 23.48 -6.06 1.43
C TYR A 109 24.52 -5.13 2.05
N GLU A 110 25.73 -5.12 1.48
CA GLU A 110 26.87 -4.34 1.98
C GLU A 110 26.60 -2.83 2.03
N ASP A 111 25.72 -2.32 1.17
CA ASP A 111 25.28 -0.93 1.04
C ASP A 111 24.07 -0.57 1.92
N SER A 112 23.69 -1.47 2.84
CA SER A 112 22.59 -1.30 3.78
C SER A 112 23.06 -1.38 5.24
N ILE A 113 22.27 -0.83 6.16
CA ILE A 113 22.51 -0.93 7.62
C ILE A 113 22.43 -2.35 8.20
N TYR A 114 22.07 -3.32 7.37
CA TYR A 114 22.04 -4.73 7.72
C TYR A 114 23.34 -5.46 7.34
N GLY A 115 24.16 -4.85 6.49
CA GLY A 115 25.54 -5.25 6.24
C GLY A 115 26.51 -4.35 7.02
N ASP A 116 27.61 -3.95 6.36
CA ASP A 116 28.71 -3.19 6.97
C ASP A 116 28.57 -1.66 6.79
N ALA A 117 27.51 -1.17 6.14
CA ALA A 117 27.33 0.25 5.91
C ALA A 117 26.92 1.00 7.19
N THR A 118 27.40 2.24 7.31
CA THR A 118 27.05 3.14 8.41
C THR A 118 25.60 3.63 8.36
N ASP A 119 25.05 3.77 7.15
CA ASP A 119 23.67 4.12 6.89
C ASP A 119 23.19 3.38 5.62
N GLY A 120 21.90 3.49 5.31
CA GLY A 120 21.29 2.87 4.14
C GLY A 120 21.23 3.77 2.89
N LEU A 121 21.92 4.91 2.86
CA LEU A 121 21.77 5.92 1.81
C LEU A 121 22.18 5.41 0.43
N GLU A 122 23.29 4.68 0.34
CA GLU A 122 23.79 4.21 -0.95
C GLU A 122 22.87 3.15 -1.56
N GLY A 123 22.46 2.14 -0.76
CA GLY A 123 21.47 1.17 -1.21
C GLY A 123 20.11 1.82 -1.53
N PHE A 124 19.73 2.88 -0.81
CA PHE A 124 18.52 3.64 -1.12
C PHE A 124 18.62 4.39 -2.46
N ARG A 125 19.78 4.94 -2.82
CA ARG A 125 20.00 5.54 -4.15
C ARG A 125 19.84 4.52 -5.26
N MET A 126 20.43 3.34 -5.08
CA MET A 126 20.26 2.24 -6.04
C MET A 126 18.79 1.79 -6.14
N PHE A 127 18.04 1.84 -5.04
CA PHE A 127 16.59 1.59 -5.05
C PHE A 127 15.83 2.66 -5.85
N LEU A 128 16.16 3.94 -5.67
CA LEU A 128 15.54 5.04 -6.42
C LEU A 128 15.87 4.99 -7.92
N ASP A 129 17.09 4.63 -8.30
CA ASP A 129 17.48 4.51 -9.71
C ASP A 129 16.68 3.42 -10.43
N ARG A 130 16.40 2.30 -9.76
CA ARG A 130 15.47 1.27 -10.24
C ARG A 130 14.05 1.82 -10.37
N ALA A 131 13.57 2.59 -9.39
CA ALA A 131 12.24 3.16 -9.42
C ALA A 131 12.04 4.15 -10.59
N LYS A 132 13.07 4.96 -10.91
CA LYS A 132 13.03 5.97 -11.98
C LYS A 132 12.83 5.37 -13.38
N VAL A 133 13.35 4.17 -13.63
CA VAL A 133 13.24 3.53 -14.96
C VAL A 133 11.90 2.83 -15.17
N ILE A 134 11.06 2.70 -14.13
CA ILE A 134 9.75 2.06 -14.22
C ILE A 134 8.69 3.08 -14.67
N THR A 135 8.06 2.80 -15.80
CA THR A 135 6.97 3.61 -16.35
C THR A 135 5.87 3.85 -15.30
N HIS A 136 5.55 5.12 -15.05
CA HIS A 136 4.51 5.58 -14.11
C HIS A 136 4.75 5.30 -12.61
N MET A 137 5.90 4.73 -12.22
CA MET A 137 6.24 4.52 -10.82
C MET A 137 6.41 5.87 -10.10
N MET A 138 7.28 6.72 -10.65
CA MET A 138 7.58 8.03 -10.05
C MET A 138 6.50 9.06 -10.40
N PRO A 139 6.09 9.93 -9.45
CA PRO A 139 5.21 11.05 -9.73
C PRO A 139 5.76 11.96 -10.82
N SER A 140 4.88 12.61 -11.60
CA SER A 140 5.31 13.49 -12.70
C SER A 140 6.12 14.72 -12.26
N TRP A 141 6.09 15.07 -10.98
CA TRP A 141 6.87 16.15 -10.39
C TRP A 141 8.25 15.69 -9.89
N TRP A 142 8.55 14.38 -9.94
CA TRP A 142 9.83 13.84 -9.50
C TRP A 142 10.96 14.38 -10.38
N SER A 143 12.05 14.79 -9.74
CA SER A 143 13.25 15.37 -10.35
C SER A 143 14.45 15.07 -9.46
N ASP A 144 15.66 15.36 -9.95
CA ASP A 144 16.88 15.16 -9.16
C ASP A 144 16.90 16.03 -7.89
N ASN A 145 16.33 17.25 -7.94
CA ASN A 145 16.14 18.07 -6.74
C ASN A 145 15.21 17.38 -5.72
N LYS A 146 14.13 16.74 -6.19
CA LYS A 146 13.20 16.02 -5.33
C LYS A 146 13.80 14.74 -4.76
N GLN A 147 14.69 14.08 -5.49
CA GLN A 147 15.51 13.02 -4.92
C GLN A 147 16.43 13.56 -3.83
N ALA A 148 17.14 14.67 -4.06
CA ALA A 148 18.02 15.24 -3.04
C ALA A 148 17.25 15.60 -1.75
N GLU A 149 16.04 16.15 -1.87
CA GLU A 149 15.13 16.37 -0.74
C GLU A 149 14.72 15.06 -0.04
N CYS A 150 14.42 14.01 -0.80
CA CYS A 150 14.08 12.69 -0.27
C CYS A 150 15.24 12.04 0.48
N GLU A 151 16.46 12.11 -0.08
CA GLU A 151 17.68 11.63 0.56
C GLU A 151 17.98 12.43 1.84
N GLU A 152 17.75 13.74 1.82
CA GLU A 152 17.96 14.59 2.99
C GLU A 152 17.00 14.25 4.12
N LEU A 153 15.73 13.96 3.82
CA LEU A 153 14.80 13.41 4.81
C LEU A 153 15.32 12.09 5.40
N GLY A 154 15.94 11.24 4.57
CA GLY A 154 16.54 9.98 4.98
C GLY A 154 17.80 10.11 5.85
N ARG A 155 18.51 11.26 5.80
CA ARG A 155 19.68 11.52 6.66
C ARG A 155 19.31 12.08 8.03
N GLN A 156 18.12 12.66 8.15
CA GLN A 156 17.66 13.24 9.40
C GLN A 156 17.33 12.16 10.43
N GLU A 157 17.51 12.49 11.70
CA GLU A 157 17.05 11.67 12.81
C GLU A 157 15.52 11.56 12.82
N GLY A 158 15.01 10.46 13.37
CA GLY A 158 13.58 10.18 13.50
C GLY A 158 13.11 9.09 12.54
N TRP A 159 11.78 8.94 12.44
CA TRP A 159 11.17 7.75 11.85
C TRP A 159 11.73 7.38 10.48
N SER A 160 11.91 8.34 9.56
CA SER A 160 12.38 8.08 8.19
C SER A 160 13.90 8.04 8.05
N SER A 161 14.65 7.90 9.14
CA SER A 161 16.11 7.78 9.08
C SER A 161 16.54 6.49 8.38
N LEU A 162 17.43 6.61 7.41
CA LEU A 162 18.11 5.50 6.74
C LEU A 162 19.20 4.87 7.62
N SER A 163 19.49 5.45 8.78
CA SER A 163 20.42 4.90 9.78
C SER A 163 19.71 4.04 10.84
N GLU A 164 18.39 3.88 10.75
CA GLU A 164 17.59 3.13 11.72
C GLU A 164 16.93 1.90 11.08
N LYS A 165 17.05 0.75 11.75
CA LYS A 165 16.32 -0.48 11.39
C LYS A 165 14.84 -0.34 11.71
N ILE A 166 14.01 -1.06 10.95
CA ILE A 166 12.56 -1.15 11.22
C ILE A 166 12.12 -2.60 11.13
N ASP A 167 10.99 -2.90 11.76
CA ASP A 167 10.30 -4.17 11.59
C ASP A 167 8.84 -3.93 11.17
N ALA A 168 8.12 -5.02 10.87
CA ALA A 168 6.71 -4.91 10.50
C ALA A 168 5.84 -4.29 11.60
N THR A 169 6.19 -4.50 12.87
CA THR A 169 5.41 -4.05 14.04
C THR A 169 5.50 -2.53 14.20
N SER A 170 6.71 -2.00 14.26
CA SER A 170 6.99 -0.56 14.31
C SER A 170 6.37 0.17 13.12
N VAL A 171 6.41 -0.42 11.92
CA VAL A 171 5.74 0.13 10.72
C VAL A 171 4.22 0.21 10.91
N HIS A 172 3.58 -0.83 11.46
CA HIS A 172 2.13 -0.79 11.75
C HIS A 172 1.78 0.27 12.78
N GLU A 173 2.58 0.38 13.83
CA GLU A 173 2.38 1.35 14.91
C GLU A 173 2.51 2.77 14.37
N HIS A 174 3.58 3.06 13.62
CA HIS A 174 3.84 4.37 13.06
C HIS A 174 2.67 4.81 12.19
N TYR A 175 2.33 4.04 11.14
CA TYR A 175 1.35 4.47 10.14
C TYR A 175 -0.12 4.33 10.58
N SER A 176 -0.40 3.57 11.63
CA SER A 176 -1.76 3.24 12.08
C SER A 176 -2.65 2.66 10.95
N ASP A 177 -2.03 2.04 9.94
CA ASP A 177 -2.70 1.30 8.87
C ASP A 177 -2.18 -0.14 8.93
N LYS A 178 -3.09 -1.04 9.28
CA LYS A 178 -2.76 -2.44 9.48
C LYS A 178 -2.08 -3.03 8.23
N PHE A 179 -2.43 -2.59 7.03
CA PHE A 179 -1.97 -3.20 5.78
C PHE A 179 -0.81 -2.45 5.12
N ILE A 180 -0.23 -1.43 5.79
CA ILE A 180 0.81 -0.60 5.18
C ILE A 180 2.08 -1.40 4.88
N ASP A 181 2.45 -2.35 5.73
CA ASP A 181 3.62 -3.21 5.57
C ASP A 181 3.53 -4.03 4.27
N ILE A 182 2.35 -4.58 3.98
CA ILE A 182 2.09 -5.29 2.71
C ILE A 182 2.18 -4.30 1.54
N GLN A 183 1.64 -3.09 1.69
CA GLN A 183 1.72 -2.07 0.63
C GLN A 183 3.18 -1.69 0.33
N LEU A 184 4.01 -1.54 1.36
CA LEU A 184 5.44 -1.21 1.24
C LEU A 184 6.23 -2.37 0.62
N ARG A 185 6.00 -3.61 1.06
CA ARG A 185 6.63 -4.80 0.46
C ARG A 185 6.28 -4.96 -1.01
N MET A 186 5.01 -4.74 -1.37
CA MET A 186 4.58 -4.76 -2.77
C MET A 186 5.21 -3.65 -3.60
N LEU A 187 5.32 -2.44 -3.04
CA LEU A 187 6.01 -1.34 -3.70
C LEU A 187 7.48 -1.70 -3.95
N ALA A 188 8.16 -2.29 -2.96
CA ALA A 188 9.53 -2.75 -3.10
C ALA A 188 9.67 -3.89 -4.14
N GLU A 189 8.75 -4.87 -4.17
CA GLU A 189 8.73 -5.90 -5.23
C GLU A 189 8.57 -5.29 -6.62
N ASP A 190 7.72 -4.28 -6.78
CA ASP A 190 7.53 -3.59 -8.05
C ASP A 190 8.81 -2.84 -8.48
N ILE A 191 9.55 -2.25 -7.53
CA ILE A 191 10.80 -1.50 -7.78
C ILE A 191 12.01 -2.41 -8.06
N TYR A 192 12.26 -3.42 -7.22
CA TYR A 192 13.36 -4.38 -7.44
C TYR A 192 13.08 -5.31 -8.60
N GLY A 193 11.80 -5.58 -8.83
CA GLY A 193 11.34 -6.54 -9.80
C GLY A 193 11.43 -8.00 -9.37
N THR A 194 11.76 -8.24 -8.10
CA THR A 194 11.92 -9.56 -7.45
C THR A 194 11.20 -9.57 -6.10
N GLY A 195 10.83 -10.77 -5.64
CA GLY A 195 10.40 -11.03 -4.26
C GLY A 195 11.56 -10.96 -3.28
N ILE A 196 11.26 -11.09 -1.98
CA ILE A 196 12.25 -11.15 -0.90
C ILE A 196 13.26 -12.28 -1.18
N GLY A 197 14.53 -12.04 -0.86
CA GLY A 197 15.64 -12.94 -1.17
C GLY A 197 16.02 -12.96 -2.65
N ASP A 198 15.73 -11.89 -3.39
CA ASP A 198 15.92 -11.77 -4.85
C ASP A 198 15.31 -12.91 -5.67
N ARG A 199 14.25 -13.52 -5.14
CA ARG A 199 13.50 -14.54 -5.87
C ARG A 199 12.82 -13.91 -7.08
N GLN A 200 12.92 -14.59 -8.23
CA GLN A 200 12.27 -14.15 -9.47
C GLN A 200 10.76 -13.98 -9.32
N THR A 201 10.13 -14.71 -8.40
CA THR A 201 8.72 -14.61 -8.09
C THR A 201 8.42 -13.34 -7.29
N ARG A 202 7.62 -12.43 -7.87
CA ARG A 202 7.02 -11.29 -7.14
C ARG A 202 5.74 -11.76 -6.47
N LEU A 203 5.87 -12.59 -5.42
CA LEU A 203 4.74 -13.33 -4.87
C LEU A 203 3.56 -12.42 -4.53
N LEU A 204 3.81 -11.30 -3.85
CA LEU A 204 2.73 -10.41 -3.43
C LEU A 204 2.08 -9.75 -4.65
N ARG A 205 2.89 -9.35 -5.63
CA ARG A 205 2.42 -8.83 -6.90
C ARG A 205 1.56 -9.83 -7.65
N ASP A 206 1.99 -11.07 -7.79
CA ASP A 206 1.24 -12.10 -8.51
C ASP A 206 -0.07 -12.40 -7.78
N LYS A 207 -0.02 -12.48 -6.45
CA LYS A 207 -1.20 -12.72 -5.64
C LYS A 207 -2.25 -11.61 -5.81
N ILE A 208 -1.89 -10.33 -5.74
CA ILE A 208 -2.86 -9.23 -5.90
C ILE A 208 -3.48 -9.20 -7.30
N MET A 209 -2.74 -9.68 -8.31
CA MET A 209 -3.22 -9.71 -9.69
C MET A 209 -4.35 -10.74 -9.83
N THR A 210 -4.28 -11.86 -9.11
CA THR A 210 -5.30 -12.92 -9.11
C THR A 210 -6.55 -12.60 -8.30
N ILE A 211 -6.47 -11.71 -7.30
CA ILE A 211 -7.61 -11.35 -6.46
C ILE A 211 -8.59 -10.47 -7.27
N PRO A 212 -9.91 -10.79 -7.30
CA PRO A 212 -10.92 -9.94 -7.91
C PRO A 212 -10.96 -8.53 -7.31
N ASN A 213 -11.58 -7.57 -7.99
CA ASN A 213 -11.67 -6.18 -7.52
C ASN A 213 -12.59 -6.05 -6.29
N ASN A 214 -12.09 -6.49 -5.14
CA ASN A 214 -12.76 -6.55 -3.85
C ASN A 214 -12.44 -5.31 -3.00
N THR A 215 -12.93 -5.28 -1.75
CA THR A 215 -12.55 -4.23 -0.80
C THR A 215 -11.07 -4.36 -0.39
N ASN A 216 -10.45 -3.25 0.02
CA ASN A 216 -9.07 -3.25 0.53
C ASN A 216 -8.88 -4.23 1.71
N THR A 217 -9.92 -4.42 2.53
CA THR A 217 -9.88 -5.29 3.71
C THR A 217 -9.76 -6.76 3.32
N GLU A 218 -10.55 -7.21 2.34
CA GLU A 218 -10.51 -8.59 1.85
C GLU A 218 -9.19 -8.90 1.13
N ILE A 219 -8.74 -7.97 0.27
CA ILE A 219 -7.44 -8.10 -0.41
C ILE A 219 -6.34 -8.18 0.65
N GLY A 220 -6.31 -7.24 1.59
CA GLY A 220 -5.30 -7.20 2.64
C GLY A 220 -5.27 -8.45 3.52
N ALA A 221 -6.43 -9.02 3.87
CA ALA A 221 -6.51 -10.25 4.65
C ALA A 221 -5.94 -11.46 3.89
N SER A 222 -6.31 -11.62 2.61
CA SER A 222 -5.77 -12.70 1.77
C SER A 222 -4.25 -12.56 1.59
N MET A 223 -3.78 -11.32 1.38
CA MET A 223 -2.36 -11.02 1.21
C MET A 223 -1.54 -11.31 2.47
N ARG A 224 -2.07 -11.01 3.68
CA ARG A 224 -1.38 -11.37 4.93
C ARG A 224 -1.12 -12.86 5.04
N VAL A 225 -2.13 -13.68 4.82
CA VAL A 225 -2.00 -15.14 4.95
C VAL A 225 -0.94 -15.66 3.97
N SER A 226 -0.99 -15.20 2.71
CA SER A 226 0.00 -15.60 1.70
C SER A 226 1.41 -15.09 2.03
N LEU A 227 1.54 -13.86 2.53
CA LEU A 227 2.82 -13.31 2.97
C LEU A 227 3.39 -14.10 4.14
N SER A 228 2.61 -14.34 5.19
CA SER A 228 3.07 -15.07 6.38
C SER A 228 3.55 -16.47 6.04
N TYR A 229 2.86 -17.18 5.14
CA TYR A 229 3.30 -18.49 4.65
C TYR A 229 4.65 -18.39 3.94
N HIS A 230 4.80 -17.44 3.02
CA HIS A 230 6.03 -17.27 2.25
C HIS A 230 7.24 -16.87 3.09
N LEU A 231 7.06 -15.95 4.04
CA LEU A 231 8.14 -15.54 4.95
C LEU A 231 8.61 -16.72 5.81
N LEU A 232 7.68 -17.59 6.24
CA LEU A 232 8.01 -18.81 6.97
C LEU A 232 8.79 -19.80 6.08
N GLU A 233 8.36 -20.01 4.83
CA GLU A 233 9.10 -20.86 3.89
C GLU A 233 10.53 -20.35 3.66
N LEU A 234 10.70 -19.03 3.47
CA LEU A 234 12.01 -18.40 3.32
C LEU A 234 12.89 -18.64 4.54
N PHE A 235 12.35 -18.37 5.72
CA PHE A 235 13.05 -18.57 6.98
C PHE A 235 13.50 -20.01 7.17
N LEU A 236 12.61 -20.98 6.94
CA LEU A 236 12.93 -22.40 7.06
C LEU A 236 13.97 -22.84 6.04
N TRP A 237 13.85 -22.39 4.80
CA TRP A 237 14.80 -22.71 3.74
C TRP A 237 16.21 -22.18 4.06
N ASN A 238 16.30 -20.94 4.55
CA ASN A 238 17.59 -20.35 4.94
C ASN A 238 18.21 -21.10 6.13
N ASN A 239 17.43 -21.44 7.17
CA ASN A 239 17.94 -22.19 8.32
C ASN A 239 18.37 -23.62 7.98
N GLN A 240 17.74 -24.27 7.00
CA GLN A 240 18.16 -25.58 6.51
C GLN A 240 19.50 -25.53 5.78
N ALA A 241 19.78 -24.46 5.04
CA ALA A 241 21.06 -24.28 4.33
C ALA A 241 22.25 -24.08 5.29
N VAL A 242 22.02 -23.62 6.51
CA VAL A 242 23.07 -23.28 7.51
C VAL A 242 23.42 -24.44 8.47
N GLY A 243 22.83 -25.64 8.33
CA GLY A 243 23.36 -26.87 8.94
C GLY A 243 22.55 -27.53 10.08
N GLY A 244 21.23 -27.34 10.13
CA GLY A 244 20.36 -28.15 10.99
C GLY A 244 19.77 -29.36 10.25
N PHE A 245 20.27 -30.57 10.50
CA PHE A 245 19.61 -31.81 10.06
C PHE A 245 18.25 -31.94 10.76
N LEU A 246 17.16 -31.56 10.10
CA LEU A 246 15.85 -32.15 10.37
C LEU A 246 15.80 -33.48 9.59
N PRO A 247 15.57 -34.62 10.25
CA PRO A 247 15.39 -35.91 9.57
C PRO A 247 14.26 -35.81 8.55
N ALA A 248 14.45 -36.37 7.36
CA ALA A 248 13.48 -36.40 6.25
C ALA A 248 12.04 -36.79 6.67
N GLU A 249 11.92 -37.60 7.72
CA GLU A 249 10.65 -38.08 8.30
C GLU A 249 9.84 -36.96 9.01
N LEU A 250 10.51 -35.95 9.59
CA LEU A 250 9.87 -34.79 10.21
C LEU A 250 9.44 -33.72 9.19
N HIS A 251 9.83 -33.82 7.91
CA HIS A 251 9.40 -32.87 6.88
C HIS A 251 7.93 -33.07 6.49
N GLY A 252 7.46 -34.31 6.45
CA GLY A 252 6.05 -34.62 6.22
C GLY A 252 5.17 -34.17 7.38
N GLU A 253 5.66 -34.37 8.61
CA GLU A 253 4.97 -33.96 9.83
C GLU A 253 5.04 -32.45 10.07
N ALA A 254 6.14 -31.78 9.76
CA ALA A 254 6.26 -30.32 9.88
C ALA A 254 5.40 -29.61 8.83
N ASN A 255 5.36 -30.07 7.58
CA ASN A 255 4.46 -29.52 6.57
C ASN A 255 2.99 -29.80 6.93
N SER A 256 2.68 -31.00 7.42
CA SER A 256 1.34 -31.34 7.93
C SER A 256 0.94 -30.52 9.17
N LEU A 257 1.89 -30.23 10.06
CA LEU A 257 1.67 -29.43 11.27
C LEU A 257 1.57 -27.95 10.94
N ILE A 258 2.35 -27.45 9.99
CA ILE A 258 2.24 -26.09 9.43
C ILE A 258 0.89 -25.97 8.72
N ASP A 259 0.52 -26.90 7.86
CA ASP A 259 -0.79 -26.91 7.20
C ASP A 259 -1.93 -27.00 8.22
N SER A 260 -1.79 -27.80 9.28
CA SER A 260 -2.78 -27.96 10.35
C SER A 260 -2.88 -26.73 11.27
N VAL A 261 -1.75 -26.15 11.67
CA VAL A 261 -1.69 -24.94 12.51
C VAL A 261 -2.14 -23.73 11.71
N CYS A 262 -1.71 -23.59 10.45
CA CYS A 262 -2.16 -22.54 9.54
C CYS A 262 -3.63 -22.73 9.17
N ALA A 263 -4.11 -23.95 8.89
CA ALA A 263 -5.54 -24.21 8.70
C ALA A 263 -6.32 -23.87 9.96
N SER A 264 -5.83 -24.20 11.16
CA SER A 264 -6.49 -23.85 12.41
C SER A 264 -6.49 -22.34 12.68
N TYR A 265 -5.44 -21.62 12.29
CA TYR A 265 -5.32 -20.17 12.46
C TYR A 265 -6.18 -19.43 11.43
N VAL A 266 -6.15 -19.87 10.18
CA VAL A 266 -7.01 -19.39 9.09
C VAL A 266 -8.47 -19.71 9.41
N GLN A 267 -8.78 -20.89 9.93
CA GLN A 267 -10.13 -21.27 10.34
C GLN A 267 -10.60 -20.40 11.51
N ARG A 268 -9.78 -20.19 12.55
CA ARG A 268 -10.12 -19.26 13.65
C ARG A 268 -10.32 -17.83 13.16
N TYR A 269 -9.53 -17.39 12.18
CA TYR A 269 -9.68 -16.08 11.57
C TYR A 269 -10.96 -15.98 10.73
N LEU A 270 -11.29 -17.01 9.94
CA LEU A 270 -12.52 -17.12 9.16
C LEU A 270 -13.76 -17.24 10.05
N ASP A 271 -13.70 -17.99 11.14
CA ASP A 271 -14.76 -18.12 12.15
C ASP A 271 -14.99 -16.80 12.87
N SER A 272 -13.92 -16.07 13.21
CA SER A 272 -14.00 -14.72 13.78
C SER A 272 -14.61 -13.71 12.79
N LEU A 273 -14.23 -13.79 11.51
CA LEU A 273 -14.80 -12.98 10.43
C LEU A 273 -16.28 -13.31 10.21
N TRP A 274 -16.64 -14.59 10.20
CA TRP A 274 -18.02 -15.05 10.06
C TRP A 274 -18.88 -14.59 11.24
N ALA A 275 -18.41 -14.74 12.47
CA ALA A 275 -19.10 -14.22 13.66
C ALA A 275 -19.31 -12.70 13.59
N THR A 276 -18.32 -11.95 13.10
CA THR A 276 -18.40 -10.49 12.92
C THR A 276 -19.38 -10.09 11.80
N ILE A 277 -19.47 -10.89 10.73
CA ILE A 277 -20.39 -10.67 9.62
C ILE A 277 -21.82 -11.04 10.03
N SER A 278 -22.02 -12.17 10.70
CA SER A 278 -23.33 -12.62 11.20
C SER A 278 -23.91 -11.64 12.23
N ALA A 279 -23.07 -11.03 13.08
CA ALA A 279 -23.50 -10.01 14.05
C ALA A 279 -23.89 -8.66 13.42
N ARG A 280 -23.68 -8.46 12.11
CA ARG A 280 -24.06 -7.23 11.38
C ARG A 280 -25.23 -7.45 10.41
N VAL A 281 -25.66 -8.69 10.22
CA VAL A 281 -26.72 -9.08 9.28
C VAL A 281 -28.01 -9.51 10.00
N LEU A 282 -27.98 -9.59 11.34
CA LEU A 282 -29.13 -9.70 12.23
C LEU A 282 -29.30 -8.40 13.03
#